data_AF-A0A072P9X8-F1
#
_entry.id   AF-A0A072P9X8-F1
#
_cell.length_a   1.000
_cell.length_b   1.000
_cell.length_c   1.000
_cell.angle_alpha   90.00
_cell.angle_beta   90.00
_cell.angle_gamma   90.00
#
_symmetry.space_group_name_H-M   'P 1'
#
loop_
_entity.id
_entity.type
_entity.pdbx_description
1 polymer ?
#
loop_
_entity_poly.entity_id
_entity_poly.type
_entity_poly.pdbx_seq_one_letter_code
_entity_poly.pdbx_strand_id
1 'polypeptide(L)'
;MFALAKPSIWTAGSTENLRQLSAQLHVLCGMDLESAWPSPDEMACPHILEEQGVNPNLFPLRFVHPYARSRVYDLRRYTDGNMWGPFMNDGSQQTDWEKVQAIMIVLAFNLRIYTERSLRPRPRGLQTSSVSPAGSSSSTTSQPSTSSSASTSSSSAASTPAPRASSSKHSAQLWDEPFQGIAKDSFVSQSLSDVGGLIPVTLAPALHPELDALDPYGVTGTWTRIVCFLDYNDLYTFNFETEDIPLTQERDPITTREAFRLIRLQLRVTAIEEPGEDDGKDFPVVHFQGTSKSTFMAWDPNANSRIRGTVRQTRGGAIRWTTFSIFHGEERWRSEGVQIGGLRSGRGVLGNWFDKDYDIHGPAGPTAFWKISDDIVEEKPQTFTAAHWNHDLVHIIISSQ
;
A
#
# COMPACT_ATOMS: atom_id res chain seq x y z
N MET A 1 -16.80 3.61 -10.16
CA MET A 1 -15.48 4.14 -10.59
C MET A 1 -15.07 3.71 -11.99
N PHE A 2 -15.03 2.40 -12.31
CA PHE A 2 -14.65 1.92 -13.65
C PHE A 2 -15.48 2.57 -14.77
N ALA A 3 -16.81 2.54 -14.67
CA ALA A 3 -17.67 3.19 -15.66
C ALA A 3 -17.47 4.71 -15.78
N LEU A 4 -16.94 5.39 -14.75
CA LEU A 4 -16.58 6.81 -14.84
C LEU A 4 -15.29 6.99 -15.64
N ALA A 5 -14.31 6.10 -15.44
CA ALA A 5 -13.02 6.15 -16.12
C ALA A 5 -13.13 5.84 -17.62
N LYS A 6 -13.93 4.85 -18.01
CA LYS A 6 -14.15 4.45 -19.42
C LYS A 6 -15.59 3.96 -19.66
N PRO A 7 -16.59 4.86 -19.77
CA PRO A 7 -18.00 4.49 -19.89
C PRO A 7 -18.35 3.69 -21.15
N SER A 8 -17.57 3.82 -22.22
CA SER A 8 -17.75 3.06 -23.45
C SER A 8 -17.23 1.61 -23.37
N ILE A 9 -16.51 1.27 -22.30
CA ILE A 9 -15.79 -0.01 -22.15
C ILE A 9 -16.29 -0.77 -20.93
N TRP A 10 -16.49 -0.06 -19.81
CA TRP A 10 -16.95 -0.66 -18.57
C TRP A 10 -18.30 -0.09 -18.17
N THR A 11 -19.20 -0.98 -17.78
CA THR A 11 -20.54 -0.62 -17.32
C THR A 11 -20.61 -0.68 -15.80
N ALA A 12 -21.47 0.15 -15.21
CA ALA A 12 -21.79 0.08 -13.79
C ALA A 12 -22.99 -0.85 -13.57
N GLY A 13 -23.04 -1.51 -12.41
CA GLY A 13 -24.26 -2.18 -11.95
C GLY A 13 -25.43 -1.19 -11.87
N SER A 14 -26.59 -1.61 -12.36
CA SER A 14 -27.80 -0.77 -12.43
C SER A 14 -28.37 -0.39 -11.07
N THR A 15 -28.09 -1.18 -10.04
CA THR A 15 -28.51 -0.95 -8.64
C THR A 15 -27.30 -0.84 -7.73
N GLU A 16 -27.50 -0.21 -6.57
CA GLU A 16 -26.45 -0.13 -5.53
C GLU A 16 -25.97 -1.50 -5.08
N ASN A 17 -26.88 -2.44 -4.83
CA ASN A 17 -26.54 -3.81 -4.43
C ASN A 17 -25.63 -4.50 -5.47
N LEU A 18 -25.89 -4.31 -6.77
CA LEU A 18 -25.03 -4.86 -7.82
C LEU A 18 -23.66 -4.18 -7.86
N ARG A 19 -23.59 -2.87 -7.61
CA ARG A 19 -22.31 -2.15 -7.52
C ARG A 19 -21.49 -2.61 -6.32
N GLN A 20 -22.12 -2.73 -5.15
CA GLN A 20 -21.49 -3.22 -3.92
C GLN A 20 -20.98 -4.67 -4.10
N LEU A 21 -21.79 -5.56 -4.68
CA LEU A 21 -21.36 -6.94 -4.96
C LEU A 21 -20.21 -7.01 -5.97
N SER A 22 -20.26 -6.20 -7.04
CA SER A 22 -19.17 -6.12 -8.00
C SER A 22 -17.88 -5.60 -7.36
N ALA A 23 -17.96 -4.56 -6.53
CA ALA A 23 -16.81 -4.02 -5.81
C ALA A 23 -16.24 -5.04 -4.81
N GLN A 24 -17.11 -5.79 -4.11
CA GLN A 24 -16.70 -6.87 -3.23
C GLN A 24 -15.92 -7.95 -3.97
N LEU A 25 -16.41 -8.39 -5.13
CA LEU A 25 -15.71 -9.38 -5.97
C LEU A 25 -14.33 -8.88 -6.41
N HIS A 26 -14.21 -7.60 -6.78
CA HIS A 26 -12.90 -7.03 -7.12
C HIS A 26 -11.93 -7.02 -5.92
N VAL A 27 -12.41 -6.63 -4.73
CA VAL A 27 -11.58 -6.62 -3.51
C VAL A 27 -11.13 -8.04 -3.14
N LEU A 28 -12.02 -9.02 -3.24
CA LEU A 28 -11.72 -10.42 -2.94
C LEU A 28 -10.82 -11.07 -3.99
N CYS A 29 -11.05 -10.79 -5.28
CA CYS A 29 -10.17 -11.24 -6.35
C CYS A 29 -8.76 -10.65 -6.15
N GLY A 30 -8.64 -9.34 -5.97
CA GLY A 30 -7.35 -8.68 -5.85
C GLY A 30 -6.97 -7.87 -7.07
N MET A 31 -5.68 -7.61 -7.20
CA MET A 31 -5.12 -6.78 -8.27
C MET A 31 -4.67 -7.56 -9.50
N ASP A 32 -5.18 -8.77 -9.74
CA ASP A 32 -4.94 -9.48 -11.00
C ASP A 32 -5.75 -8.89 -12.17
N LEU A 33 -5.76 -7.56 -12.26
CA LEU A 33 -6.32 -6.81 -13.36
C LEU A 33 -5.21 -6.28 -14.29
N GLU A 34 -3.93 -6.50 -13.97
CA GLU A 34 -2.80 -6.00 -14.77
C GLU A 34 -1.68 -7.04 -14.90
N SER A 35 -1.21 -7.26 -16.14
CA SER A 35 0.10 -7.84 -16.36
C SER A 35 1.22 -6.90 -15.85
N ALA A 36 2.46 -7.38 -15.78
CA ALA A 36 3.60 -6.62 -15.25
C ALA A 36 3.84 -5.29 -15.99
N TRP A 37 3.27 -4.21 -15.48
CA TRP A 37 3.47 -2.81 -15.82
C TRP A 37 4.32 -2.09 -14.75
N PRO A 38 5.14 -1.08 -15.11
CA PRO A 38 5.67 -0.82 -16.44
C PRO A 38 6.52 -1.99 -16.90
N SER A 39 6.46 -2.28 -18.20
CA SER A 39 7.57 -3.00 -18.80
C SER A 39 8.84 -2.18 -18.51
N PRO A 40 10.00 -2.82 -18.30
CA PRO A 40 11.26 -2.10 -18.10
C PRO A 40 11.57 -1.06 -19.18
N ASP A 41 10.89 -1.09 -20.32
CA ASP A 41 11.07 -0.19 -21.45
C ASP A 41 10.15 1.06 -21.39
N GLU A 42 9.08 1.08 -20.58
CA GLU A 42 8.11 2.19 -20.47
C GLU A 42 8.44 3.19 -19.34
N MET A 43 9.72 3.44 -19.07
CA MET A 43 10.22 4.16 -17.87
C MET A 43 10.08 5.70 -17.87
N ALA A 44 9.01 6.25 -18.44
CA ALA A 44 8.57 7.61 -18.12
C ALA A 44 7.40 7.52 -17.12
N CYS A 45 7.50 8.18 -15.96
CA CYS A 45 6.37 8.32 -15.05
C CYS A 45 5.13 8.77 -15.84
N PRO A 46 4.01 8.03 -15.86
CA PRO A 46 2.82 8.48 -16.58
C PRO A 46 2.10 9.49 -15.69
N HIS A 47 2.64 10.70 -15.61
CA HIS A 47 1.76 11.85 -15.53
C HIS A 47 1.36 12.14 -16.97
N ILE A 48 0.24 11.53 -17.36
CA ILE A 48 -0.62 11.98 -18.45
C ILE A 48 0.17 12.31 -19.72
N LEU A 49 0.58 11.29 -20.46
CA LEU A 49 0.76 11.46 -21.91
C LEU A 49 -0.41 10.73 -22.56
N GLU A 50 -1.13 11.45 -23.43
CA GLU A 50 -2.28 10.98 -24.19
C GLU A 50 -1.99 9.59 -24.78
N GLU A 51 -2.55 8.56 -24.15
CA GLU A 51 -2.25 7.15 -24.48
C GLU A 51 -2.98 6.72 -25.76
N GLN A 52 -2.52 7.18 -26.91
CA GLN A 52 -2.84 6.50 -28.16
C GLN A 52 -2.18 5.12 -28.13
N GLY A 53 -2.99 4.07 -27.92
CA GLY A 53 -2.57 2.67 -28.09
C GLY A 53 -2.55 1.79 -26.84
N VAL A 54 -2.82 2.31 -25.64
CA VAL A 54 -2.90 1.49 -24.42
C VAL A 54 -4.30 0.87 -24.31
N ASN A 55 -4.38 -0.46 -24.27
CA ASN A 55 -5.66 -1.15 -24.10
C ASN A 55 -6.09 -1.05 -22.62
N PRO A 56 -7.20 -0.34 -22.32
CA PRO A 56 -7.65 -0.15 -20.95
C PRO A 56 -8.03 -1.46 -20.25
N ASN A 57 -8.41 -2.51 -20.98
CA ASN A 57 -8.67 -3.82 -20.40
C ASN A 57 -7.40 -4.54 -19.93
N LEU A 58 -6.21 -4.12 -20.38
CA LEU A 58 -4.92 -4.68 -19.94
C LEU A 58 -4.31 -3.90 -18.77
N PHE A 59 -4.66 -2.62 -18.62
CA PHE A 59 -4.13 -1.72 -17.59
C PHE A 59 -5.21 -0.85 -16.93
N PRO A 60 -6.27 -1.44 -16.36
CA PRO A 60 -7.38 -0.69 -15.84
C PRO A 60 -7.03 0.23 -14.68
N LEU A 61 -6.03 -0.11 -13.84
CA LEU A 61 -5.72 0.71 -12.66
C LEU A 61 -5.22 2.09 -13.07
N ARG A 62 -4.48 2.22 -14.17
CA ARG A 62 -4.03 3.53 -14.69
C ARG A 62 -5.18 4.50 -14.93
N PHE A 63 -6.30 4.01 -15.48
CA PHE A 63 -7.47 4.82 -15.79
C PHE A 63 -8.36 5.03 -14.58
N VAL A 64 -8.46 4.03 -13.70
CA VAL A 64 -9.38 4.05 -12.56
C VAL A 64 -8.78 4.75 -11.35
N HIS A 65 -7.44 4.75 -11.20
CA HIS A 65 -6.74 5.30 -10.04
C HIS A 65 -7.10 6.76 -9.74
N PRO A 66 -7.12 7.70 -10.71
CA PRO A 66 -7.53 9.09 -10.44
C PRO A 66 -8.96 9.24 -9.88
N TYR A 67 -9.89 8.36 -10.29
CA TYR A 67 -11.27 8.32 -9.79
C TYR A 67 -11.37 7.61 -8.43
N ALA A 68 -10.54 6.59 -8.20
CA ALA A 68 -10.44 5.96 -6.88
C ALA A 68 -9.92 6.97 -5.85
N ARG A 69 -8.92 7.76 -6.22
CA ARG A 69 -8.40 8.85 -5.40
C ARG A 69 -9.45 9.90 -5.09
N SER A 70 -10.21 10.37 -6.08
CA SER A 70 -11.26 11.37 -5.84
C SER A 70 -12.29 10.85 -4.83
N ARG A 71 -12.67 9.57 -4.88
CA ARG A 71 -13.55 8.95 -3.88
C ARG A 71 -12.89 8.76 -2.51
N VAL A 72 -11.60 8.46 -2.45
CA VAL A 72 -10.88 8.25 -1.18
C VAL A 72 -10.74 9.58 -0.43
N TYR A 73 -10.28 10.64 -1.09
CA TYR A 73 -9.98 11.95 -0.48
C TYR A 73 -11.17 12.93 -0.43
N ASP A 74 -12.36 12.51 -0.84
CA ASP A 74 -13.59 13.29 -0.68
C ASP A 74 -14.04 13.26 0.79
N LEU A 75 -13.77 14.35 1.52
CA LEU A 75 -14.03 14.50 2.95
C LEU A 75 -15.53 14.49 3.29
N ARG A 76 -16.41 14.71 2.29
CA ARG A 76 -17.86 14.53 2.44
C ARG A 76 -18.25 13.08 2.79
N ARG A 77 -17.33 12.13 2.61
CA ARG A 77 -17.49 10.70 2.89
C ARG A 77 -16.88 10.27 4.23
N TYR A 78 -16.51 11.21 5.08
CA TYR A 78 -15.99 10.94 6.42
C TYR A 78 -17.03 11.45 7.42
N THR A 79 -17.86 10.54 7.93
CA THR A 79 -19.04 10.90 8.72
C THR A 79 -19.13 10.03 9.97
N ASP A 80 -19.86 10.52 10.97
CA ASP A 80 -20.13 9.70 12.16
C ASP A 80 -20.91 8.42 11.82
N GLY A 81 -21.85 8.51 10.86
CA GLY A 81 -22.68 7.37 10.46
C GLY A 81 -21.91 6.24 9.77
N ASN A 82 -20.82 6.53 9.04
CA ASN A 82 -19.90 5.50 8.55
C ASN A 82 -18.68 5.27 9.44
N MET A 83 -18.69 5.88 10.63
CA MET A 83 -17.63 5.75 11.62
C MET A 83 -16.26 6.19 11.07
N TRP A 84 -16.25 7.11 10.10
CA TRP A 84 -15.08 7.60 9.36
C TRP A 84 -14.28 6.51 8.61
N GLY A 85 -14.83 5.30 8.52
CA GLY A 85 -14.23 4.14 7.88
C GLY A 85 -14.97 3.74 6.60
N PRO A 86 -14.57 2.62 5.98
CA PRO A 86 -15.23 2.08 4.79
C PRO A 86 -16.49 1.28 5.15
N PHE A 87 -17.41 1.92 5.88
CA PHE A 87 -18.68 1.34 6.31
C PHE A 87 -19.86 2.09 5.68
N MET A 88 -21.02 1.45 5.62
CA MET A 88 -22.24 2.07 5.12
C MET A 88 -22.70 3.16 6.08
N ASN A 89 -23.10 4.31 5.53
CA ASN A 89 -23.60 5.47 6.28
C ASN A 89 -25.11 5.36 6.63
N ASP A 90 -25.72 4.18 6.40
CA ASP A 90 -27.15 3.90 6.60
C ASP A 90 -27.46 3.33 8.00
N GLY A 91 -26.47 3.31 8.89
CA GLY A 91 -26.58 2.75 10.24
C GLY A 91 -26.46 1.22 10.31
N SER A 92 -26.37 0.51 9.17
CA SER A 92 -26.21 -0.95 9.17
C SER A 92 -24.83 -1.40 9.66
N GLN A 93 -23.83 -0.49 9.63
CA GLN A 93 -22.42 -0.78 9.91
C GLN A 93 -21.82 -1.91 9.04
N GLN A 94 -22.49 -2.24 7.92
CA GLN A 94 -21.94 -3.15 6.93
C GLN A 94 -20.78 -2.48 6.19
N THR A 95 -19.96 -3.28 5.53
CA THR A 95 -18.85 -2.78 4.70
C THR A 95 -19.38 -2.03 3.46
N ASP A 96 -18.86 -0.83 3.19
CA ASP A 96 -19.01 -0.15 1.89
C ASP A 96 -17.91 -0.67 0.95
N TRP A 97 -18.24 -1.68 0.15
CA TRP A 97 -17.31 -2.30 -0.78
C TRP A 97 -16.86 -1.37 -1.90
N GLU A 98 -17.66 -0.39 -2.33
CA GLU A 98 -17.21 0.60 -3.30
C GLU A 98 -16.10 1.51 -2.70
N LYS A 99 -16.20 1.85 -1.41
CA LYS A 99 -15.11 2.57 -0.69
C LYS A 99 -13.89 1.66 -0.48
N VAL A 100 -14.08 0.41 -0.05
CA VAL A 100 -12.96 -0.55 0.12
C VAL A 100 -12.22 -0.77 -1.20
N GLN A 101 -12.95 -0.90 -2.31
CA GLN A 101 -12.36 -1.03 -3.65
C GLN A 101 -11.51 0.20 -4.00
N ALA A 102 -12.00 1.40 -3.71
CA ALA A 102 -11.27 2.63 -3.97
C ALA A 102 -9.97 2.70 -3.15
N ILE A 103 -10.05 2.39 -1.86
CA ILE A 103 -8.90 2.30 -0.96
C ILE A 103 -7.89 1.30 -1.49
N MET A 104 -8.35 0.10 -1.88
CA MET A 104 -7.49 -0.94 -2.43
C MET A 104 -6.75 -0.44 -3.66
N ILE A 105 -7.44 0.17 -4.64
CA ILE A 105 -6.86 0.69 -5.88
C ILE A 105 -5.80 1.79 -5.63
N VAL A 106 -6.02 2.67 -4.66
CA VAL A 106 -5.04 3.73 -4.33
C VAL A 106 -3.78 3.14 -3.71
N LEU A 107 -3.94 2.23 -2.73
CA LEU A 107 -2.81 1.62 -2.03
C LEU A 107 -2.00 0.69 -2.93
N ALA A 108 -2.71 -0.12 -3.71
CA ALA A 108 -2.25 -0.90 -4.83
C ALA A 108 -1.29 -0.15 -5.75
N PHE A 109 -1.79 0.94 -6.34
CA PHE A 109 -1.07 1.75 -7.29
C PHE A 109 0.21 2.30 -6.68
N ASN A 110 0.12 2.86 -5.47
CA ASN A 110 1.29 3.43 -4.80
C ASN A 110 2.31 2.37 -4.36
N LEU A 111 1.88 1.21 -3.86
CA LEU A 111 2.76 0.10 -3.49
C LEU A 111 3.55 -0.43 -4.69
N ARG A 112 2.89 -0.52 -5.85
CA ARG A 112 3.51 -0.96 -7.10
C ARG A 112 4.59 0.02 -7.57
N ILE A 113 4.25 1.30 -7.70
CA ILE A 113 5.20 2.38 -8.05
C ILE A 113 6.39 2.40 -7.07
N TYR A 114 6.14 2.17 -5.79
CA TYR A 114 7.16 2.08 -4.76
C TYR A 114 8.11 0.88 -4.95
N THR A 115 7.56 -0.32 -5.18
CA THR A 115 8.32 -1.56 -5.34
C THR A 115 9.23 -1.50 -6.56
N GLU A 116 8.75 -0.98 -7.68
CA GLU A 116 9.53 -0.83 -8.92
C GLU A 116 10.69 0.15 -8.79
N ARG A 117 10.47 1.29 -8.11
CA ARG A 117 11.55 2.25 -7.83
C ARG A 117 12.65 1.60 -6.98
N SER A 118 12.27 0.73 -6.05
CA SER A 118 13.19 0.05 -5.13
C SER A 118 14.01 -1.05 -5.81
N LEU A 119 13.50 -1.66 -6.89
CA LEU A 119 14.15 -2.73 -7.64
C LEU A 119 15.09 -2.24 -8.76
N ARG A 120 15.31 -0.94 -8.93
CA ARG A 120 16.24 -0.39 -9.94
C ARG A 120 17.69 -0.77 -9.60
N PRO A 121 18.45 -1.42 -10.51
CA PRO A 121 19.90 -1.47 -10.40
C PRO A 121 20.45 -0.04 -10.44
N ARG A 122 21.30 0.33 -9.47
CA ARG A 122 22.06 1.59 -9.58
C ARG A 122 22.81 1.59 -10.91
N PRO A 123 22.76 2.66 -11.73
CA PRO A 123 23.62 2.73 -12.90
C PRO A 123 25.06 2.60 -12.40
N ARG A 124 25.79 1.59 -12.91
CA ARG A 124 27.25 1.53 -12.75
C ARG A 124 27.77 2.86 -13.27
N GLY A 125 28.33 3.66 -12.39
CA GLY A 125 28.81 4.99 -12.72
C GLY A 125 29.65 4.95 -13.99
N LEU A 126 29.42 5.92 -14.87
CA LEU A 126 30.43 6.31 -15.82
C LEU A 126 31.70 6.57 -15.00
N GLN A 127 32.67 5.68 -15.12
CA GLN A 127 34.03 6.01 -14.74
C GLN A 127 34.39 7.21 -15.61
N THR A 128 34.46 8.38 -14.99
CA THR A 128 35.09 9.55 -15.58
C THR A 128 36.57 9.19 -15.71
N SER A 129 36.95 8.60 -16.84
CA SER A 129 38.33 8.42 -17.20
C SER A 129 38.93 9.80 -17.40
N SER A 130 39.74 10.21 -16.43
CA SER A 130 40.64 11.35 -16.53
C SER A 130 41.49 11.20 -17.79
N VAL A 131 41.24 12.03 -18.79
CA VAL A 131 42.09 12.13 -19.97
C VAL A 131 43.38 12.84 -19.56
N SER A 132 44.51 12.16 -19.74
CA SER A 132 45.83 12.80 -19.90
C SER A 132 46.37 12.46 -21.30
N PRO A 133 47.02 13.41 -22.01
CA PRO A 133 47.24 13.32 -23.44
C PRO A 133 48.65 12.82 -23.80
N ALA A 134 48.73 11.89 -24.76
CA ALA A 134 49.84 11.63 -25.69
C ALA A 134 49.38 10.45 -26.56
N GLY A 135 49.47 10.40 -27.88
CA GLY A 135 50.31 11.09 -28.85
C GLY A 135 50.72 10.02 -29.87
N SER A 136 50.48 10.28 -31.17
CA SER A 136 50.99 9.53 -32.35
C SER A 136 50.61 8.05 -32.52
N SER A 137 50.38 7.45 -33.68
CA SER A 137 50.13 7.84 -35.08
C SER A 137 50.08 6.53 -35.89
N SER A 138 49.62 6.58 -37.15
CA SER A 138 49.75 5.57 -38.25
C SER A 138 48.61 4.53 -38.31
N SER A 139 47.65 4.65 -39.25
CA SER A 139 47.66 4.20 -40.67
C SER A 139 47.32 2.70 -40.79
N THR A 140 46.49 2.15 -41.68
CA THR A 140 45.93 2.60 -42.97
C THR A 140 44.91 1.53 -43.43
N THR A 141 43.86 1.96 -44.16
CA THR A 141 43.30 1.33 -45.38
C THR A 141 42.92 -0.16 -45.42
N SER A 142 41.64 -0.46 -45.64
CA SER A 142 41.13 -0.99 -46.93
C SER A 142 39.67 -1.48 -46.85
N GLN A 143 38.81 -0.83 -47.64
CA GLN A 143 37.69 -1.44 -48.37
C GLN A 143 38.25 -1.93 -49.73
N PRO A 144 37.61 -2.85 -50.52
CA PRO A 144 36.20 -2.75 -50.94
C PRO A 144 35.44 -4.05 -51.32
N SER A 145 34.18 -3.87 -51.77
CA SER A 145 33.40 -4.68 -52.74
C SER A 145 32.91 -6.08 -52.28
N THR A 146 31.77 -6.65 -52.66
CA THR A 146 30.61 -6.31 -53.52
C THR A 146 29.51 -7.36 -53.24
N SER A 147 28.26 -6.94 -53.48
CA SER A 147 27.02 -7.70 -53.63
C SER A 147 27.06 -9.23 -53.83
N SER A 148 26.27 -9.96 -53.04
CA SER A 148 25.32 -10.95 -53.58
C SER A 148 24.20 -11.26 -52.57
N SER A 149 22.99 -11.23 -53.11
CA SER A 149 21.71 -11.65 -52.54
C SER A 149 21.66 -13.14 -52.27
N ALA A 150 21.12 -13.57 -51.12
CA ALA A 150 20.21 -14.72 -51.03
C ALA A 150 19.62 -14.92 -49.62
N SER A 151 18.30 -15.10 -49.61
CA SER A 151 17.50 -15.97 -48.74
C SER A 151 17.57 -15.78 -47.21
N THR A 152 16.53 -15.10 -46.75
CA THR A 152 15.76 -15.37 -45.53
C THR A 152 15.69 -16.87 -45.20
N SER A 153 16.19 -17.24 -44.01
CA SER A 153 15.69 -18.39 -43.26
C SER A 153 15.73 -18.06 -41.76
N SER A 154 14.54 -17.81 -41.23
CA SER A 154 14.27 -17.56 -39.81
C SER A 154 14.42 -18.88 -39.04
N SER A 155 15.49 -19.02 -38.27
CA SER A 155 15.55 -20.00 -37.19
C SER A 155 15.18 -19.30 -35.87
N SER A 156 13.95 -19.56 -35.44
CA SER A 156 13.44 -19.22 -34.12
C SER A 156 14.17 -20.05 -33.05
N ALA A 157 15.27 -19.51 -32.53
CA ALA A 157 15.84 -19.99 -31.28
C ALA A 157 14.98 -19.46 -30.13
N ALA A 158 14.21 -20.36 -29.51
CA ALA A 158 13.48 -20.09 -28.28
C ALA A 158 14.47 -19.67 -27.20
N SER A 159 14.51 -18.39 -26.89
CA SER A 159 15.18 -17.86 -25.71
C SER A 159 14.36 -18.26 -24.48
N THR A 160 14.79 -19.33 -23.83
CA THR A 160 14.32 -19.73 -22.50
C THR A 160 14.42 -18.53 -21.56
N PRO A 161 13.34 -18.13 -20.84
CA PRO A 161 13.45 -17.02 -19.90
C PRO A 161 14.38 -17.42 -18.77
N ALA A 162 15.41 -16.62 -18.52
CA ALA A 162 16.27 -16.77 -17.35
C ALA A 162 15.43 -16.70 -16.06
N PRO A 163 15.78 -17.46 -15.01
CA PRO A 163 15.02 -17.46 -13.77
C PRO A 163 15.01 -16.05 -13.16
N ARG A 164 13.81 -15.56 -12.85
CA ARG A 164 13.54 -14.29 -12.16
C ARG A 164 14.48 -14.16 -10.94
N ALA A 165 15.29 -13.11 -10.92
CA ALA A 165 16.07 -12.77 -9.74
C ALA A 165 15.11 -12.56 -8.55
N SER A 166 15.39 -13.26 -7.45
CA SER A 166 14.62 -13.28 -6.22
C SER A 166 14.54 -11.87 -5.59
N SER A 167 13.52 -11.10 -5.98
CA SER A 167 13.05 -9.95 -5.20
C SER A 167 12.57 -10.46 -3.84
N SER A 168 12.92 -9.77 -2.76
CA SER A 168 12.48 -10.07 -1.39
C SER A 168 11.01 -10.53 -1.37
N LYS A 169 10.76 -11.77 -0.93
CA LYS A 169 9.45 -12.44 -0.91
C LYS A 169 8.43 -11.79 0.05
N HIS A 170 8.76 -10.67 0.68
CA HIS A 170 8.16 -10.27 1.96
C HIS A 170 7.25 -9.03 1.94
N SER A 171 7.06 -8.30 0.82
CA SER A 171 6.28 -7.05 0.87
C SER A 171 5.32 -6.74 -0.28
N ALA A 172 5.47 -7.33 -1.48
CA ALA A 172 4.67 -6.91 -2.63
C ALA A 172 3.47 -7.82 -2.95
N GLN A 173 3.53 -9.11 -2.58
CA GLN A 173 2.64 -10.13 -3.16
C GLN A 173 1.21 -10.20 -2.60
N LEU A 174 0.86 -9.43 -1.57
CA LEU A 174 -0.42 -9.59 -0.85
C LEU A 174 -1.66 -9.48 -1.75
N TRP A 175 -1.57 -8.62 -2.76
CA TRP A 175 -2.68 -8.32 -3.66
C TRP A 175 -2.42 -8.75 -5.10
N ASP A 176 -1.24 -9.32 -5.38
CA ASP A 176 -0.78 -9.62 -6.73
C ASP A 176 -1.49 -10.84 -7.32
N GLU A 177 -1.85 -11.83 -6.49
CA GLU A 177 -2.49 -13.06 -6.96
C GLU A 177 -4.01 -13.09 -6.62
N PRO A 178 -4.84 -13.65 -7.54
CA PRO A 178 -6.26 -13.84 -7.30
C PRO A 178 -6.56 -14.58 -6.02
N PHE A 179 -7.45 -14.03 -5.19
CA PHE A 179 -7.96 -14.65 -3.98
C PHE A 179 -6.86 -15.02 -2.96
N GLN A 180 -5.66 -14.46 -3.08
CA GLN A 180 -4.57 -14.79 -2.17
C GLN A 180 -4.90 -14.36 -0.74
N GLY A 181 -4.84 -15.33 0.17
CA GLY A 181 -5.01 -15.10 1.59
C GLY A 181 -6.42 -14.68 2.00
N ILE A 182 -7.46 -14.86 1.18
CA ILE A 182 -8.83 -14.38 1.50
C ILE A 182 -9.66 -15.35 2.35
N ALA A 183 -9.16 -16.54 2.65
CA ALA A 183 -9.91 -17.49 3.44
C ALA A 183 -9.69 -17.20 4.93
N LYS A 184 -10.69 -17.56 5.74
CA LYS A 184 -10.53 -17.65 7.19
C LYS A 184 -9.34 -18.58 7.47
N ASP A 185 -8.51 -18.23 8.45
CA ASP A 185 -7.34 -19.01 8.87
C ASP A 185 -6.25 -19.19 7.79
N SER A 186 -6.26 -18.38 6.74
CA SER A 186 -5.28 -18.53 5.64
C SER A 186 -3.92 -17.88 5.94
N PHE A 187 -3.78 -17.11 7.02
CA PHE A 187 -2.49 -16.53 7.39
C PHE A 187 -1.50 -17.63 7.79
N VAL A 188 -0.28 -17.55 7.26
CA VAL A 188 0.83 -18.44 7.61
C VAL A 188 1.99 -17.60 8.10
N SER A 189 2.39 -17.81 9.34
CA SER A 189 3.50 -17.11 9.96
C SER A 189 4.83 -17.49 9.34
N GLN A 190 5.67 -16.49 9.09
CA GLN A 190 7.04 -16.66 8.64
C GLN A 190 7.98 -16.30 9.79
N SER A 191 8.94 -17.17 10.10
CA SER A 191 9.93 -16.87 11.14
C SER A 191 10.77 -15.66 10.74
N LEU A 192 10.92 -14.70 11.66
CA LEU A 192 11.82 -13.56 11.48
C LEU A 192 13.26 -13.84 11.93
N SER A 193 13.53 -15.02 12.49
CA SER A 193 14.90 -15.42 12.87
C SER A 193 15.82 -15.62 11.66
N ASP A 194 15.25 -15.95 10.49
CA ASP A 194 15.98 -16.53 9.36
C ASP A 194 16.14 -15.57 8.16
N VAL A 195 15.96 -14.26 8.38
CA VAL A 195 16.03 -13.25 7.31
C VAL A 195 17.48 -13.05 6.83
N GLY A 196 17.99 -13.99 6.04
CA GLY A 196 19.11 -13.80 5.11
C GLY A 196 20.52 -13.77 5.72
N GLY A 197 20.75 -14.30 6.93
CA GLY A 197 22.09 -14.66 7.43
C GLY A 197 23.09 -13.52 7.65
N LEU A 198 22.70 -12.25 7.45
CA LEU A 198 23.62 -11.11 7.57
C LEU A 198 23.64 -10.50 8.98
N ILE A 199 22.56 -10.65 9.78
CA ILE A 199 22.49 -10.20 11.18
C ILE A 199 21.55 -11.12 11.97
N PRO A 200 21.98 -11.73 13.10
CA PRO A 200 21.07 -12.48 13.98
C PRO A 200 20.04 -11.54 14.61
N VAL A 201 18.76 -11.83 14.39
CA VAL A 201 17.64 -11.09 14.96
C VAL A 201 17.19 -11.78 16.25
N THR A 202 17.16 -11.06 17.36
CA THR A 202 16.62 -11.58 18.63
C THR A 202 15.11 -11.41 18.64
N LEU A 203 14.38 -12.50 18.87
CA LEU A 203 12.93 -12.47 19.00
C LEU A 203 12.53 -12.14 20.43
N ALA A 204 11.55 -11.26 20.57
CA ALA A 204 11.00 -10.88 21.85
C ALA A 204 10.02 -11.97 22.33
N PRO A 205 10.03 -12.31 23.63
CA PRO A 205 9.10 -13.30 24.15
C PRO A 205 7.64 -12.85 24.02
N ALA A 206 6.73 -13.82 24.05
CA ALA A 206 5.30 -13.57 24.25
C ALA A 206 5.11 -12.95 25.63
N LEU A 207 4.46 -11.79 25.70
CA LEU A 207 4.20 -11.11 26.98
C LEU A 207 2.92 -11.62 27.65
N HIS A 208 1.91 -11.97 26.84
CA HIS A 208 0.60 -12.44 27.30
C HIS A 208 0.15 -13.67 26.51
N PRO A 209 0.87 -14.81 26.59
CA PRO A 209 0.53 -16.02 25.84
C PRO A 209 -0.90 -16.53 26.13
N GLU A 210 -1.41 -16.26 27.32
CA GLU A 210 -2.80 -16.56 27.72
C GLU A 210 -3.83 -15.75 26.94
N LEU A 211 -3.55 -14.47 26.65
CA LEU A 211 -4.43 -13.62 25.85
C LEU A 211 -4.27 -13.95 24.36
N ASP A 212 -3.03 -14.17 23.91
CA ASP A 212 -2.74 -14.55 22.53
C ASP A 212 -3.49 -15.84 22.13
N ALA A 213 -3.64 -16.81 23.04
CA ALA A 213 -4.38 -18.04 22.80
C ALA A 213 -5.90 -17.85 22.73
N LEU A 214 -6.44 -16.81 23.36
CA LEU A 214 -7.87 -16.49 23.39
C LEU A 214 -8.29 -15.52 22.28
N ASP A 215 -7.34 -14.85 21.63
CA ASP A 215 -7.59 -13.87 20.58
C ASP A 215 -8.06 -14.54 19.26
N PRO A 216 -9.32 -14.32 18.85
CA PRO A 216 -9.83 -14.89 17.61
C PRO A 216 -9.29 -14.18 16.35
N TYR A 217 -8.76 -12.96 16.47
CA TYR A 217 -8.32 -12.14 15.35
C TYR A 217 -6.86 -12.38 14.97
N GLY A 218 -6.03 -12.85 15.90
CA GLY A 218 -4.61 -13.12 15.69
C GLY A 218 -3.77 -11.85 15.60
N VAL A 219 -3.99 -10.89 16.49
CA VAL A 219 -3.38 -9.56 16.52
C VAL A 219 -1.89 -9.60 16.82
N THR A 220 -1.45 -10.36 17.82
CA THR A 220 -0.05 -10.33 18.30
C THR A 220 0.92 -10.77 17.20
N GLY A 221 1.92 -9.94 16.89
CA GLY A 221 2.95 -10.24 15.90
C GLY A 221 3.48 -9.00 15.18
N THR A 222 4.22 -9.23 14.10
CA THR A 222 4.74 -8.19 13.22
C THR A 222 3.85 -8.01 11.99
N TRP A 223 3.54 -6.76 11.69
CA TRP A 223 2.69 -6.35 10.57
C TRP A 223 3.40 -5.33 9.69
N THR A 224 3.05 -5.32 8.41
CA THR A 224 3.38 -4.23 7.50
C THR A 224 2.17 -3.32 7.38
N ARG A 225 2.38 -2.00 7.43
CA ARG A 225 1.36 -0.96 7.22
C ARG A 225 1.79 -0.03 6.10
N ILE A 226 0.82 0.36 5.28
CA ILE A 226 0.92 1.41 4.30
C ILE A 226 -0.03 2.54 4.69
N VAL A 227 0.43 3.78 4.52
CA VAL A 227 -0.43 4.97 4.47
C VAL A 227 -0.09 5.76 3.21
N CYS A 228 -1.12 6.25 2.50
CA CYS A 228 -0.96 7.25 1.45
C CYS A 228 -1.64 8.56 1.88
N PHE A 229 -1.13 9.68 1.37
CA PHE A 229 -1.68 10.99 1.68
C PHE A 229 -1.37 12.01 0.57
N LEU A 230 -2.23 13.02 0.46
CA LEU A 230 -1.95 14.21 -0.33
C LEU A 230 -1.23 15.25 0.52
N ASP A 231 -0.55 16.19 -0.14
CA ASP A 231 -0.20 17.45 0.52
C ASP A 231 -1.48 18.10 1.09
N TYR A 232 -1.36 18.76 2.24
CA TYR A 232 -2.53 19.34 2.89
C TYR A 232 -3.20 20.40 2.02
N ASN A 233 -2.42 21.23 1.30
CA ASN A 233 -2.98 22.25 0.42
C ASN A 233 -3.77 21.61 -0.73
N ASP A 234 -3.22 20.57 -1.37
CA ASP A 234 -3.91 19.84 -2.44
C ASP A 234 -5.22 19.22 -1.94
N LEU A 235 -5.21 18.63 -0.74
CA LEU A 235 -6.42 18.05 -0.12
C LEU A 235 -7.46 19.13 0.20
N TYR A 236 -7.01 20.26 0.75
CA TYR A 236 -7.87 21.37 1.14
C TYR A 236 -8.52 22.01 -0.08
N THR A 237 -7.74 22.35 -1.11
CA THR A 237 -8.23 22.90 -2.38
C THR A 237 -9.26 21.96 -3.03
N PHE A 238 -8.97 20.65 -3.07
CA PHE A 238 -9.91 19.66 -3.62
C PHE A 238 -11.27 19.64 -2.90
N ASN A 239 -11.29 19.81 -1.58
CA ASN A 239 -12.51 19.66 -0.79
C ASN A 239 -13.27 20.97 -0.56
N PHE A 240 -12.59 22.11 -0.45
CA PHE A 240 -13.17 23.35 0.09
C PHE A 240 -13.07 24.57 -0.83
N GLU A 241 -12.22 24.55 -1.87
CA GLU A 241 -12.09 25.67 -2.80
C GLU A 241 -12.88 25.47 -4.11
N THR A 242 -13.44 24.27 -4.32
CA THR A 242 -14.33 23.96 -5.44
C THR A 242 -15.79 24.32 -5.11
N GLU A 243 -16.62 24.56 -6.11
CA GLU A 243 -18.06 24.83 -5.93
C GLU A 243 -18.75 23.72 -5.10
N ASP A 244 -19.87 24.05 -4.45
CA ASP A 244 -20.66 23.10 -3.67
C ASP A 244 -21.21 21.97 -4.57
N ILE A 245 -20.49 20.86 -4.64
CA ILE A 245 -20.91 19.65 -5.37
C ILE A 245 -21.94 18.89 -4.51
N PRO A 246 -23.11 18.52 -5.04
CA PRO A 246 -24.10 17.70 -4.33
C PRO A 246 -23.51 16.36 -3.84
N LEU A 247 -23.97 15.86 -2.69
CA LEU A 247 -23.52 14.57 -2.13
C LEU A 247 -23.81 13.37 -3.05
N THR A 248 -24.80 13.48 -3.93
CA THR A 248 -25.17 12.46 -4.91
C THR A 248 -24.23 12.43 -6.12
N GLN A 249 -23.37 13.45 -6.28
CA GLN A 249 -22.46 13.60 -7.39
C GLN A 249 -21.01 13.29 -6.95
N GLU A 250 -20.36 12.43 -7.72
CA GLU A 250 -18.94 12.13 -7.57
C GLU A 250 -18.09 13.32 -8.00
N ARG A 251 -16.95 13.53 -7.32
CA ARG A 251 -15.97 14.55 -7.70
C ARG A 251 -15.14 14.09 -8.90
N ASP A 252 -14.65 15.08 -9.65
CA ASP A 252 -13.72 14.87 -10.75
C ASP A 252 -12.42 14.16 -10.32
N PRO A 253 -11.74 13.45 -11.24
CA PRO A 253 -10.54 12.67 -10.92
C PRO A 253 -9.38 13.57 -10.43
N ILE A 254 -8.65 13.09 -9.41
CA ILE A 254 -7.48 13.79 -8.88
C ILE A 254 -6.20 13.24 -9.53
N THR A 255 -5.32 14.13 -9.99
CA THR A 255 -4.04 13.78 -10.63
C THR A 255 -2.81 14.31 -9.87
N THR A 256 -3.00 15.03 -8.76
CA THR A 256 -1.92 15.53 -7.89
C THR A 256 -1.03 14.40 -7.36
N ARG A 257 0.13 14.68 -6.81
CA ARG A 257 1.04 13.63 -6.36
C ARG A 257 0.68 13.14 -4.95
N GLU A 258 0.58 11.83 -4.79
CA GLU A 258 0.47 11.21 -3.46
C GLU A 258 1.84 10.92 -2.85
N ALA A 259 1.91 11.06 -1.54
CA ALA A 259 2.97 10.53 -0.71
C ALA A 259 2.60 9.13 -0.21
N PHE A 260 3.62 8.29 -0.01
CA PHE A 260 3.49 6.89 0.43
C PHE A 260 4.47 6.62 1.57
N ARG A 261 4.02 5.96 2.63
CA ARG A 261 4.90 5.47 3.70
C ARG A 261 4.68 3.99 3.95
N LEU A 262 5.78 3.25 4.00
CA LEU A 262 5.84 1.87 4.48
C LEU A 262 6.31 1.85 5.94
N ILE A 263 5.55 1.16 6.78
CA ILE A 263 5.68 1.18 8.22
C ILE A 263 5.65 -0.26 8.72
N ARG A 264 6.57 -0.61 9.62
CA ARG A 264 6.51 -1.85 10.40
C ARG A 264 5.74 -1.60 11.69
N LEU A 265 4.75 -2.44 11.99
CA LEU A 265 4.09 -2.50 13.29
C LEU A 265 4.52 -3.74 14.05
N GLN A 266 4.64 -3.63 15.37
CA GLN A 266 4.78 -4.78 16.27
C GLN A 266 3.68 -4.66 17.31
N LEU A 267 2.65 -5.50 17.20
CA LEU A 267 1.41 -5.41 17.99
C LEU A 267 1.35 -6.53 19.01
N ARG A 268 0.76 -6.26 20.18
CA ARG A 268 0.53 -7.22 21.25
C ARG A 268 -0.86 -7.03 21.83
N VAL A 269 -1.58 -8.12 22.04
CA VAL A 269 -2.84 -8.10 22.78
C VAL A 269 -2.57 -7.68 24.23
N THR A 270 -3.44 -6.83 24.76
CA THR A 270 -3.35 -6.31 26.13
C THR A 270 -4.61 -6.59 26.95
N ALA A 271 -5.76 -6.78 26.31
CA ALA A 271 -7.00 -7.16 26.98
C ALA A 271 -7.99 -7.79 25.98
N ILE A 272 -8.90 -8.61 26.51
CA ILE A 272 -10.03 -9.20 25.80
C ILE A 272 -11.27 -8.97 26.65
N GLU A 273 -12.31 -8.41 26.06
CA GLU A 273 -13.54 -8.01 26.72
C GLU A 273 -14.76 -8.57 25.98
N GLU A 274 -15.87 -8.76 26.69
CA GLU A 274 -17.15 -9.12 26.08
C GLU A 274 -17.63 -8.01 25.13
N PRO A 275 -18.35 -8.35 24.04
CA PRO A 275 -18.83 -7.36 23.08
C PRO A 275 -19.85 -6.39 23.70
N GLY A 276 -19.61 -5.09 23.50
CA GLY A 276 -20.49 -4.02 23.98
C GLY A 276 -21.85 -4.03 23.27
N GLU A 277 -22.83 -3.27 23.78
CA GLU A 277 -24.21 -3.27 23.25
C GLU A 277 -24.30 -2.97 21.74
N ASP A 278 -23.39 -2.13 21.24
CA ASP A 278 -23.31 -1.73 19.83
C ASP A 278 -22.44 -2.64 18.94
N ASP A 279 -21.86 -3.70 19.51
CA ASP A 279 -21.01 -4.66 18.80
C ASP A 279 -21.80 -5.90 18.35
N GLY A 280 -21.28 -6.60 17.34
CA GLY A 280 -21.68 -7.96 16.99
C GLY A 280 -21.38 -8.92 18.14
N LYS A 281 -22.22 -9.96 18.30
CA LYS A 281 -22.21 -10.81 19.49
C LYS A 281 -21.46 -12.14 19.31
N ASP A 282 -20.89 -12.37 18.14
CA ASP A 282 -20.20 -13.63 17.84
C ASP A 282 -18.76 -13.63 18.36
N PHE A 283 -18.15 -12.46 18.57
CA PHE A 283 -16.73 -12.31 18.91
C PHE A 283 -16.48 -11.23 19.98
N PRO A 284 -15.44 -11.38 20.81
CA PRO A 284 -15.05 -10.39 21.83
C PRO A 284 -14.43 -9.12 21.23
N VAL A 285 -14.26 -8.10 22.06
CA VAL A 285 -13.42 -6.94 21.75
C VAL A 285 -11.99 -7.24 22.19
N VAL A 286 -11.04 -7.15 21.26
CA VAL A 286 -9.61 -7.35 21.56
C VAL A 286 -8.89 -6.00 21.53
N HIS A 287 -8.23 -5.65 22.63
CA HIS A 287 -7.40 -4.46 22.76
C HIS A 287 -5.94 -4.81 22.53
N PHE A 288 -5.22 -3.92 21.88
CA PHE A 288 -3.80 -4.12 21.61
C PHE A 288 -2.99 -2.83 21.70
N GLN A 289 -1.70 -3.00 21.94
CA GLN A 289 -0.70 -1.93 21.93
C GLN A 289 0.57 -2.39 21.21
N GLY A 290 1.41 -1.45 20.81
CA GLY A 290 2.60 -1.78 20.04
C GLY A 290 3.47 -0.59 19.66
N THR A 291 4.41 -0.87 18.76
CA THR A 291 5.24 0.14 18.12
C THR A 291 4.94 0.24 16.63
N SER A 292 5.16 1.43 16.09
CA SER A 292 5.00 1.75 14.67
C SER A 292 6.24 2.51 14.22
N LYS A 293 6.98 1.95 13.26
CA LYS A 293 8.25 2.52 12.79
C LYS A 293 8.31 2.57 11.28
N SER A 294 8.71 3.71 10.74
CA SER A 294 8.97 3.82 9.31
C SER A 294 10.16 2.96 8.90
N THR A 295 10.01 2.19 7.83
CA THR A 295 11.09 1.34 7.30
C THR A 295 12.25 2.16 6.70
N PHE A 296 11.96 3.36 6.17
CA PHE A 296 12.94 4.19 5.43
C PHE A 296 13.32 5.48 6.12
N MET A 297 12.49 5.95 7.05
CA MET A 297 12.72 7.17 7.80
C MET A 297 12.81 6.89 9.30
N ALA A 298 13.30 5.72 9.71
CA ALA A 298 13.41 5.34 11.13
C ALA A 298 14.18 6.36 12.01
N TRP A 299 15.07 7.14 11.39
CA TRP A 299 15.82 8.26 11.98
C TRP A 299 15.01 9.55 12.20
N ASP A 300 13.87 9.75 11.54
CA ASP A 300 12.98 10.89 11.74
C ASP A 300 12.14 10.67 13.02
N PRO A 301 12.22 11.57 14.03
CA PRO A 301 11.43 11.47 15.26
C PRO A 301 9.92 11.42 15.01
N ASN A 302 9.43 12.05 13.93
CA ASN A 302 8.03 12.02 13.53
C ASN A 302 7.66 10.77 12.71
N ALA A 303 8.60 9.85 12.48
CA ALA A 303 8.38 8.62 11.73
C ALA A 303 8.21 7.38 12.61
N ASN A 304 8.39 7.52 13.93
CA ASN A 304 8.18 6.47 14.91
C ASN A 304 7.10 6.88 15.90
N SER A 305 6.15 5.98 16.18
CA SER A 305 5.10 6.20 17.17
C SER A 305 4.84 4.94 17.99
N ARG A 306 4.20 5.12 19.14
CA ARG A 306 3.45 4.02 19.76
C ARG A 306 2.12 3.88 19.04
N ILE A 307 1.56 2.69 19.08
CA ILE A 307 0.24 2.43 18.53
C ILE A 307 -0.61 1.71 19.57
N ARG A 308 -1.89 2.06 19.65
CA ARG A 308 -2.90 1.29 20.39
C ARG A 308 -4.13 1.13 19.52
N GLY A 309 -4.98 0.17 19.83
CA GLY A 309 -6.19 -0.03 19.05
C GLY A 309 -7.09 -1.12 19.60
N THR A 310 -8.19 -1.33 18.88
CA THR A 310 -9.14 -2.40 19.15
C THR A 310 -9.57 -3.10 17.87
N VAL A 311 -9.84 -4.40 17.98
CA VAL A 311 -10.52 -5.22 16.96
C VAL A 311 -11.83 -5.72 17.53
N ARG A 312 -12.92 -5.61 16.76
CA ARG A 312 -14.24 -6.08 17.18
C ARG A 312 -15.15 -6.36 15.98
N GLN A 313 -16.23 -7.10 16.20
CA GLN A 313 -17.29 -7.28 15.21
C GLN A 313 -18.28 -6.11 15.28
N THR A 314 -18.63 -5.53 14.14
CA THR A 314 -19.75 -4.57 14.03
C THR A 314 -21.09 -5.30 14.09
N ARG A 315 -22.19 -4.57 14.35
CA ARG A 315 -23.55 -5.13 14.21
C ARG A 315 -23.84 -5.68 12.80
N GLY A 316 -23.25 -5.07 11.78
CA GLY A 316 -23.33 -5.52 10.39
C GLY A 316 -22.47 -6.75 10.06
N GLY A 317 -21.74 -7.32 11.05
CA GLY A 317 -20.91 -8.51 10.88
C GLY A 317 -19.50 -8.27 10.34
N ALA A 318 -19.16 -7.03 9.94
CA ALA A 318 -17.82 -6.67 9.52
C ALA A 318 -16.85 -6.65 10.72
N ILE A 319 -15.60 -7.09 10.51
CA ILE A 319 -14.56 -7.08 11.55
C ILE A 319 -13.81 -5.75 11.46
N ARG A 320 -14.07 -4.85 12.40
CA ARG A 320 -13.58 -3.48 12.43
C ARG A 320 -12.31 -3.36 13.27
N TRP A 321 -11.33 -2.68 12.70
CA TRP A 321 -10.08 -2.30 13.35
C TRP A 321 -10.03 -0.80 13.54
N THR A 322 -9.81 -0.37 14.78
CA THR A 322 -9.55 1.02 15.13
C THR A 322 -8.12 1.14 15.65
N THR A 323 -7.33 2.08 15.15
CA THR A 323 -5.97 2.34 15.65
C THR A 323 -5.72 3.81 15.95
N PHE A 324 -4.84 4.08 16.90
CA PHE A 324 -4.37 5.41 17.28
C PHE A 324 -2.84 5.44 17.23
N SER A 325 -2.27 6.36 16.46
CA SER A 325 -0.84 6.64 16.43
C SER A 325 -0.50 7.71 17.47
N ILE A 326 0.41 7.36 18.38
CA ILE A 326 0.78 8.16 19.55
C ILE A 326 2.22 8.65 19.39
N PHE A 327 2.39 9.96 19.24
CA PHE A 327 3.68 10.64 19.13
C PHE A 327 3.92 11.47 20.37
N HIS A 328 5.08 11.30 21.01
CA HIS A 328 5.44 12.04 22.23
C HIS A 328 4.38 11.98 23.36
N GLY A 329 3.62 10.88 23.43
CA GLY A 329 2.56 10.69 24.42
C GLY A 329 1.17 11.18 23.98
N GLU A 330 1.08 11.86 22.84
CA GLU A 330 -0.18 12.39 22.31
C GLU A 330 -0.65 11.57 21.12
N GLU A 331 -1.94 11.22 21.13
CA GLU A 331 -2.60 10.73 19.93
C GLU A 331 -2.56 11.84 18.88
N ARG A 332 -2.32 11.48 17.62
CA ARG A 332 -2.36 12.41 16.48
C ARG A 332 -3.24 11.89 15.37
N TRP A 333 -3.06 10.63 15.02
CA TRP A 333 -3.78 10.00 13.92
C TRP A 333 -4.64 8.88 14.43
N ARG A 334 -5.83 8.76 13.85
CA ARG A 334 -6.74 7.63 14.01
C ARG A 334 -6.87 6.88 12.69
N SER A 335 -7.20 5.61 12.74
CA SER A 335 -7.63 4.86 11.55
C SER A 335 -8.80 3.96 11.85
N GLU A 336 -9.64 3.76 10.84
CA GLU A 336 -10.81 2.90 10.86
C GLU A 336 -10.79 2.01 9.61
N GLY A 337 -10.70 0.70 9.82
CA GLY A 337 -10.55 -0.26 8.74
C GLY A 337 -11.35 -1.53 8.95
N VAL A 338 -11.53 -2.28 7.87
CA VAL A 338 -12.22 -3.56 7.83
C VAL A 338 -11.26 -4.67 7.45
N GLN A 339 -11.31 -5.79 8.17
CA GLN A 339 -10.54 -6.98 7.83
C GLN A 339 -11.18 -7.71 6.66
N ILE A 340 -10.36 -8.03 5.67
CA ILE A 340 -10.78 -8.75 4.48
C ILE A 340 -10.49 -10.24 4.67
N GLY A 341 -11.38 -11.10 4.15
CA GLY A 341 -11.17 -12.55 4.12
C GLY A 341 -11.51 -13.32 5.40
N GLY A 342 -12.13 -12.65 6.39
CA GLY A 342 -12.54 -13.28 7.64
C GLY A 342 -11.40 -13.40 8.66
N LEU A 343 -11.66 -14.07 9.79
CA LEU A 343 -10.73 -14.16 10.92
C LEU A 343 -9.40 -14.81 10.51
N ARG A 344 -8.29 -14.23 10.99
CA ARG A 344 -6.91 -14.70 10.71
C ARG A 344 -6.62 -14.91 9.21
N SER A 345 -7.32 -14.15 8.37
CA SER A 345 -7.03 -14.09 6.95
C SER A 345 -5.69 -13.40 6.71
N GLY A 346 -4.95 -13.92 5.74
CA GLY A 346 -3.70 -13.31 5.29
C GLY A 346 -3.91 -12.00 4.52
N ARG A 347 -5.15 -11.66 4.12
CA ARG A 347 -5.46 -10.52 3.22
C ARG A 347 -5.29 -9.15 3.87
N GLY A 348 -5.30 -9.09 5.20
CA GLY A 348 -5.11 -7.87 5.98
C GLY A 348 -6.34 -7.00 6.09
N VAL A 349 -6.10 -5.75 6.47
CA VAL A 349 -7.10 -4.74 6.81
C VAL A 349 -6.97 -3.57 5.84
N LEU A 350 -8.11 -3.08 5.34
CA LEU A 350 -8.21 -1.90 4.46
C LEU A 350 -9.05 -0.83 5.16
N GLY A 351 -8.61 0.43 5.14
CA GLY A 351 -9.32 1.48 5.84
C GLY A 351 -8.87 2.90 5.49
N ASN A 352 -9.41 3.84 6.27
CA ASN A 352 -8.99 5.24 6.24
C ASN A 352 -8.12 5.55 7.46
N TRP A 353 -7.17 6.45 7.32
CA TRP A 353 -6.57 7.18 8.42
C TRP A 353 -6.98 8.66 8.34
N PHE A 354 -7.07 9.33 9.49
CA PHE A 354 -7.53 10.72 9.60
C PHE A 354 -7.08 11.35 10.93
N ASP A 355 -7.36 12.64 11.11
CA ASP A 355 -7.15 13.35 12.38
C ASP A 355 -7.89 12.68 13.55
N LYS A 356 -7.25 12.57 14.71
CA LYS A 356 -7.82 11.85 15.86
C LYS A 356 -9.14 12.44 16.37
N ASP A 357 -9.33 13.75 16.23
CA ASP A 357 -10.44 14.51 16.82
C ASP A 357 -11.61 14.66 15.85
N TYR A 358 -11.61 13.92 14.74
CA TYR A 358 -12.65 13.98 13.71
C TYR A 358 -12.77 15.39 13.09
N ASP A 359 -11.64 16.08 12.94
CA ASP A 359 -11.61 17.37 12.27
C ASP A 359 -12.04 17.20 10.80
N ILE A 360 -13.16 17.82 10.44
CA ILE A 360 -13.73 17.79 9.09
C ILE A 360 -12.83 18.45 8.05
N HIS A 361 -11.91 19.32 8.48
CA HIS A 361 -10.87 19.93 7.65
C HIS A 361 -9.50 19.27 7.85
N GLY A 362 -9.45 18.21 8.66
CA GLY A 362 -8.23 17.50 9.00
C GLY A 362 -7.70 16.66 7.84
N PRO A 363 -6.41 16.29 7.88
CA PRO A 363 -5.83 15.40 6.88
C PRO A 363 -6.45 14.01 6.97
N ALA A 364 -6.62 13.37 5.81
CA ALA A 364 -7.11 12.00 5.73
C ALA A 364 -6.54 11.28 4.50
N GLY A 365 -6.60 9.96 4.51
CA GLY A 365 -6.20 9.15 3.37
C GLY A 365 -6.39 7.65 3.59
N PRO A 366 -5.99 6.81 2.63
CA PRO A 366 -6.14 5.37 2.74
C PRO A 366 -5.00 4.74 3.55
N THR A 367 -5.31 3.65 4.23
CA THR A 367 -4.34 2.80 4.92
C THR A 367 -4.66 1.33 4.72
N ALA A 368 -3.62 0.51 4.68
CA ALA A 368 -3.74 -0.93 4.82
C ALA A 368 -2.69 -1.45 5.78
N PHE A 369 -2.98 -2.57 6.43
CA PHE A 369 -1.95 -3.33 7.13
C PHE A 369 -2.26 -4.83 7.11
N TRP A 370 -1.21 -5.63 7.04
CA TRP A 370 -1.29 -7.09 6.97
C TRP A 370 -0.18 -7.72 7.80
N LYS A 371 -0.49 -8.88 8.37
CA LYS A 371 0.43 -9.61 9.23
C LYS A 371 1.48 -10.28 8.37
N ILE A 372 2.74 -10.22 8.82
CA ILE A 372 3.86 -10.90 8.15
C ILE A 372 4.45 -12.02 9.00
N SER A 373 4.30 -11.94 10.32
CA SER A 373 4.80 -12.95 11.25
C SER A 373 4.06 -12.87 12.60
N ASP A 374 3.95 -14.00 13.29
CA ASP A 374 3.62 -14.05 14.72
C ASP A 374 4.79 -13.59 15.59
N ASP A 375 6.01 -13.59 15.06
CA ASP A 375 7.20 -13.15 15.78
C ASP A 375 7.22 -11.64 15.97
N ILE A 376 7.87 -11.22 17.06
CA ILE A 376 8.19 -9.83 17.37
C ILE A 376 9.70 -9.75 17.55
N VAL A 377 10.33 -8.73 16.98
CA VAL A 377 11.77 -8.49 17.05
C VAL A 377 12.09 -7.62 18.26
N GLU A 378 13.04 -8.05 19.08
CA GLU A 378 13.61 -7.20 20.13
C GLU A 378 14.33 -6.01 19.53
N GLU A 379 13.94 -4.82 19.98
CA GLU A 379 14.58 -3.59 19.58
C GLU A 379 15.60 -3.22 20.66
N LYS A 380 16.88 -3.50 20.41
CA LYS A 380 17.94 -2.97 21.27
C LYS A 380 17.93 -1.45 21.19
N PRO A 381 18.02 -0.72 22.32
CA PRO A 381 18.20 0.72 22.28
C PRO A 381 19.49 1.03 21.53
N GLN A 382 19.39 1.75 20.41
CA GLN A 382 20.57 2.22 19.67
C GLN A 382 21.30 3.23 20.57
N THR A 383 22.35 2.78 21.25
CA THR A 383 23.37 3.67 21.77
C THR A 383 24.11 4.26 20.59
N PHE A 384 23.78 5.50 20.22
CA PHE A 384 24.53 6.23 19.20
C PHE A 384 25.96 6.46 19.68
N THR A 385 26.90 5.63 19.22
CA THR A 385 28.31 6.02 19.18
C THR A 385 28.52 6.79 17.88
N ALA A 386 28.79 8.09 18.01
CA ALA A 386 29.09 8.97 16.90
C ALA A 386 30.43 8.56 16.26
N ALA A 387 30.40 7.69 15.25
CA ALA A 387 31.53 7.53 14.34
C ALA A 387 31.07 6.91 13.01
N HIS A 388 31.29 7.69 11.95
CA HIS A 388 31.28 7.32 10.53
C HIS A 388 29.93 7.00 9.88
N TRP A 389 29.32 8.01 9.26
CA TRP A 389 28.56 7.78 8.03
C TRP A 389 28.91 8.82 6.97
N ASN A 390 29.24 8.27 5.81
CA ASN A 390 29.61 8.95 4.58
C ASN A 390 28.43 9.83 4.13
N HIS A 391 28.68 11.12 3.98
CA HIS A 391 27.83 12.04 3.23
C HIS A 391 27.80 11.56 1.79
N ASP A 392 26.64 11.11 1.29
CA ASP A 392 26.21 11.23 -0.12
C ASP A 392 24.96 10.36 -0.35
N LEU A 393 23.80 10.84 0.10
CA LEU A 393 22.47 10.44 -0.39
C LEU A 393 21.40 11.48 0.05
N VAL A 394 21.79 12.76 0.05
CA VAL A 394 20.86 13.88 0.24
C VAL A 394 20.64 14.47 -1.14
N HIS A 395 19.50 14.17 -1.76
CA HIS A 395 18.73 15.15 -2.52
C HIS A 395 17.35 14.55 -2.87
N ILE A 396 16.33 15.39 -2.67
CA ILE A 396 14.90 15.22 -3.04
C ILE A 396 14.02 14.56 -1.96
N ILE A 397 13.66 15.34 -0.93
CA ILE A 397 12.31 15.88 -0.66
C ILE A 397 12.47 16.77 0.60
N ILE A 398 12.76 18.06 0.38
CA ILE A 398 12.53 19.14 1.35
C ILE A 398 11.98 20.31 0.54
N SER A 399 10.66 20.47 0.61
CA SER A 399 9.85 21.70 0.43
C SER A 399 8.41 21.17 0.34
N SER A 400 7.46 21.52 1.20
CA SER A 400 7.17 22.78 1.91
C SER A 400 6.44 22.41 3.21
N GLN A 401 6.83 22.90 4.40
CA GLN A 401 6.34 24.14 5.04
C GLN A 401 4.91 24.56 4.67
#